data_AF-A0A5M6CCR0-F1
#
_entry.id   AF-A0A5M6CCR0-F1
#
_cell.length_a   1.000
_cell.length_b   1.000
_cell.length_c   1.000
_cell.angle_alpha   90.00
_cell.angle_beta   90.00
_cell.angle_gamma   90.00
#
_symmetry.space_group_name_H-M   'P 1'
#
loop_
_entity.id
_entity.type
_entity.pdbx_description
1 polymer ?
#
loop_
_entity_poly.entity_id
_entity_poly.type
_entity_poly.pdbx_seq_one_letter_code
_entity_poly.pdbx_strand_id
1 'polypeptide(L)'
;MNTIEIIKDQIISVKEKTDSFIRTIELEKWNISPNILETNMNWQIGHLILANYLHGIASISGANEKVRERINMQNFIKFYGPNSAPNLFLNEKPKNEELLKLYEFIFELIFLEISKVKIEELNSATEIPNPSAKTKYEALTTLFKHQSWHNGQIAILNRVLSNS
;
A
#
# COMPACT_ATOMS: atom_id res chain seq x y z
N MET A 1 21.64 9.50 12.25
CA MET A 1 20.63 8.86 11.38
C MET A 1 20.77 9.46 9.99
N ASN A 2 20.87 8.66 8.93
CA ASN A 2 20.95 9.18 7.57
C ASN A 2 19.53 9.30 6.96
N THR A 3 19.41 9.92 5.78
CA THR A 3 18.11 10.15 5.12
C THR A 3 17.34 8.86 4.83
N ILE A 4 18.03 7.78 4.46
CA ILE A 4 17.41 6.48 4.18
C ILE A 4 16.82 5.89 5.47
N GLU A 5 17.54 5.97 6.58
CA GLU A 5 17.04 5.50 7.88
C GLU A 5 15.81 6.30 8.33
N ILE A 6 15.80 7.62 8.15
CA ILE A 6 14.60 8.45 8.40
C ILE A 6 13.40 7.97 7.56
N ILE A 7 13.62 7.71 6.27
CA ILE A 7 12.56 7.22 5.38
C ILE A 7 12.04 5.85 5.83
N LYS A 8 12.94 4.92 6.17
CA LYS A 8 12.55 3.60 6.68
C LYS A 8 11.71 3.73 7.95
N ASP A 9 12.12 4.55 8.91
CA ASP A 9 11.39 4.76 10.15
C ASP A 9 9.99 5.33 9.89
N GLN A 10 9.84 6.25 8.93
CA GLN A 10 8.53 6.77 8.54
C GLN A 10 7.65 5.68 7.91
N ILE A 11 8.22 4.83 7.03
CA ILE A 11 7.51 3.71 6.41
C ILE A 11 7.06 2.70 7.47
N ILE A 12 7.93 2.37 8.43
CA ILE A 12 7.60 1.47 9.55
C ILE A 12 6.46 2.07 10.37
N SER A 13 6.55 3.34 10.77
CA SER A 13 5.53 3.99 11.59
C SER A 13 4.14 3.98 10.93
N VAL A 14 4.05 4.27 9.63
CA VAL A 14 2.75 4.22 8.93
C VAL A 14 2.26 2.79 8.69
N LYS A 15 3.17 1.81 8.51
CA LYS A 15 2.81 0.39 8.46
C LYS A 15 2.24 -0.08 9.79
N GLU A 16 2.92 0.18 10.90
CA GLU A 16 2.47 -0.19 12.24
C GLU A 16 1.08 0.37 12.55
N LYS A 17 0.79 1.58 12.07
CA LYS A 17 -0.54 2.16 12.19
C LYS A 17 -1.59 1.37 11.40
N THR A 18 -1.31 1.00 10.16
CA THR A 18 -2.18 0.11 9.36
C THR A 18 -2.35 -1.26 10.03
N ASP A 19 -1.26 -1.85 10.52
CA ASP A 19 -1.25 -3.14 11.21
C ASP A 19 -2.12 -3.11 12.48
N SER A 20 -2.16 -1.98 13.18
CA SER A 20 -3.06 -1.79 14.34
C SER A 20 -4.53 -1.91 13.94
N PHE A 21 -4.92 -1.41 12.76
CA PHE A 21 -6.28 -1.55 12.24
C PHE A 21 -6.55 -2.97 11.74
N ILE A 22 -5.58 -3.61 11.08
CA ILE A 22 -5.67 -5.02 10.69
C ILE A 22 -5.96 -5.92 11.90
N ARG A 23 -5.36 -5.63 13.06
CA ARG A 23 -5.62 -6.37 14.31
C ARG A 23 -6.97 -6.05 14.96
N THR A 24 -7.56 -4.90 14.65
CA THR A 24 -8.77 -4.41 15.33
C THR A 24 -10.04 -4.66 14.52
N ILE A 25 -9.97 -4.56 13.19
CA ILE A 25 -11.10 -4.80 12.30
C ILE A 25 -11.14 -6.28 11.93
N GLU A 26 -12.16 -6.98 12.43
CA GLU A 26 -12.43 -8.39 12.12
C GLU A 26 -12.43 -8.66 10.62
N LEU A 27 -11.79 -9.76 10.20
CA LEU A 27 -11.53 -10.08 8.81
C LEU A 27 -12.83 -10.26 8.00
N GLU A 28 -13.89 -10.72 8.65
CA GLU A 28 -15.24 -10.89 8.10
C GLU A 28 -15.88 -9.55 7.72
N LYS A 29 -15.48 -8.46 8.40
CA LYS A 29 -15.98 -7.10 8.16
C LYS A 29 -15.25 -6.38 7.03
N TRP A 30 -14.17 -6.96 6.49
CA TRP A 30 -13.32 -6.24 5.53
C TRP A 30 -14.00 -5.88 4.21
N ASN A 31 -15.07 -6.60 3.84
CA ASN A 31 -15.85 -6.32 2.63
C ASN A 31 -17.07 -5.42 2.90
N ILE A 32 -17.33 -5.04 4.15
CA ILE A 32 -18.44 -4.17 4.51
C ILE A 32 -18.07 -2.73 4.20
N SER A 33 -18.81 -2.11 3.28
CA SER A 33 -18.73 -0.68 3.01
C SER A 33 -19.93 0.02 3.66
N PRO A 34 -19.74 0.81 4.74
CA PRO A 34 -20.83 1.57 5.33
C PRO A 34 -21.46 2.55 4.34
N ASN A 35 -22.78 2.76 4.39
CA ASN A 35 -23.49 3.65 3.44
C ASN A 35 -22.94 5.10 3.39
N ILE A 36 -22.31 5.56 4.47
CA ILE A 36 -21.73 6.90 4.60
C ILE A 36 -20.26 6.98 4.16
N LEU A 37 -19.65 5.84 3.77
CA LEU A 37 -18.26 5.75 3.34
C LEU A 37 -18.15 4.90 2.08
N GLU A 38 -17.60 5.47 1.00
CA GLU A 38 -17.31 4.73 -0.23
C GLU A 38 -15.98 3.96 -0.13
N THR A 39 -15.80 3.19 0.96
CA THR A 39 -14.62 2.36 1.16
C THR A 39 -14.88 1.18 2.11
N ASN A 40 -14.01 0.17 2.04
CA ASN A 40 -13.94 -0.94 2.97
C ASN A 40 -12.47 -1.38 3.18
N MET A 41 -12.21 -2.23 4.15
CA MET A 41 -10.84 -2.61 4.50
C MET A 41 -10.15 -3.41 3.38
N ASN A 42 -10.88 -4.28 2.68
CA ASN A 42 -10.35 -5.03 1.53
C ASN A 42 -9.83 -4.07 0.43
N TRP A 43 -10.61 -3.06 0.08
CA TRP A 43 -10.20 -2.06 -0.91
C TRP A 43 -9.01 -1.23 -0.41
N GLN A 44 -9.02 -0.80 0.84
CA GLN A 44 -7.92 -0.01 1.43
C GLN A 44 -6.59 -0.77 1.40
N ILE A 45 -6.56 -2.03 1.83
CA ILE A 45 -5.35 -2.85 1.81
C ILE A 45 -4.91 -3.15 0.36
N GLY A 46 -5.84 -3.48 -0.53
CA GLY A 46 -5.52 -3.72 -1.94
C GLY A 46 -4.96 -2.48 -2.65
N HIS A 47 -5.50 -1.30 -2.33
CA HIS A 47 -5.03 -0.03 -2.85
C HIS A 47 -3.62 0.31 -2.32
N LEU A 48 -3.39 0.10 -1.02
CA LEU A 48 -2.06 0.26 -0.42
C LEU A 48 -1.03 -0.67 -1.05
N ILE A 49 -1.36 -1.93 -1.34
CA ILE A 49 -0.47 -2.85 -2.06
C ILE A 49 -0.03 -2.26 -3.41
N LEU A 50 -0.98 -1.75 -4.20
CA LEU A 50 -0.69 -1.16 -5.51
C LEU A 50 0.20 0.08 -5.40
N ALA A 51 -0.15 1.00 -4.50
CA ALA A 51 0.60 2.23 -4.27
C ALA A 51 2.01 1.93 -3.73
N ASN A 52 2.13 1.01 -2.78
CA ASN A 52 3.39 0.65 -2.16
C ASN A 52 4.31 -0.10 -3.12
N TYR A 53 3.76 -0.94 -4.02
CA TYR A 53 4.54 -1.50 -5.13
C TYR A 53 5.10 -0.39 -6.04
N LEU A 54 4.25 0.55 -6.48
CA LEU A 54 4.67 1.61 -7.38
C LEU A 54 5.77 2.48 -6.75
N HIS A 55 5.53 2.99 -5.55
CA HIS A 55 6.43 3.94 -4.89
C HIS A 55 7.65 3.29 -4.25
N GLY A 56 7.50 2.12 -3.64
CA GLY A 56 8.53 1.48 -2.83
C GLY A 56 9.37 0.43 -3.54
N ILE A 57 8.94 -0.05 -4.71
CA ILE A 57 9.64 -1.09 -5.47
C ILE A 57 9.86 -0.60 -6.91
N ALA A 58 8.79 -0.42 -7.69
CA ALA A 58 8.88 -0.13 -9.11
C ALA A 58 9.65 1.17 -9.42
N SER A 59 9.42 2.22 -8.63
CA SER A 59 10.14 3.49 -8.79
C SER A 59 11.61 3.42 -8.36
N ILE A 60 12.00 2.42 -7.57
CA ILE A 60 13.31 2.34 -6.92
C ILE A 60 14.24 1.36 -7.62
N SER A 61 13.71 0.19 -7.98
CA SER A 61 14.44 -0.95 -8.55
C SER A 61 13.86 -1.43 -9.89
N GLY A 62 12.83 -0.78 -10.42
CA GLY A 62 12.14 -1.20 -11.64
C GLY A 62 11.17 -2.36 -11.40
N ALA A 63 10.71 -2.96 -12.51
CA ALA A 63 9.77 -4.07 -12.47
C ALA A 63 10.34 -5.25 -11.66
N ASN A 64 9.51 -5.86 -10.81
CA ASN A 64 9.96 -6.91 -9.90
C ASN A 64 9.30 -8.26 -10.20
N GLU A 65 10.12 -9.28 -10.47
CA GLU A 65 9.64 -10.62 -10.85
C GLU A 65 8.79 -11.27 -9.75
N LYS A 66 9.22 -11.15 -8.48
CA LYS A 66 8.51 -11.76 -7.36
C LYS A 66 7.10 -11.18 -7.20
N VAL A 67 6.92 -9.90 -7.53
CA VAL A 67 5.60 -9.26 -7.56
C VAL A 67 4.78 -9.79 -8.73
N ARG A 68 5.38 -9.90 -9.92
CA ARG A 68 4.71 -10.42 -11.13
C ARG A 68 4.20 -11.86 -10.95
N GLU A 69 4.98 -12.70 -10.28
CA GLU A 69 4.63 -14.09 -9.99
C GLU A 69 3.44 -14.24 -9.02
N ARG A 70 3.29 -13.30 -8.08
CA ARG A 70 2.28 -13.38 -7.00
C ARG A 70 1.07 -12.50 -7.22
N ILE A 71 1.20 -11.43 -8.00
CA ILE A 71 0.17 -10.41 -8.16
C ILE A 71 -0.09 -10.16 -9.63
N ASN A 72 -1.31 -10.51 -10.07
CA ASN A 72 -1.80 -10.09 -11.37
C ASN A 72 -2.09 -8.58 -11.33
N MET A 73 -1.14 -7.78 -11.82
CA MET A 73 -1.22 -6.31 -11.81
C MET A 73 -2.42 -5.75 -12.58
N GLN A 74 -2.85 -6.40 -13.67
CA GLN A 74 -4.01 -5.93 -14.43
C GLN A 74 -5.28 -6.05 -13.58
N ASN A 75 -5.46 -7.19 -12.90
CA ASN A 75 -6.58 -7.40 -11.99
C ASN A 75 -6.50 -6.45 -10.78
N PHE A 76 -5.32 -6.26 -10.19
CA PHE A 76 -5.15 -5.34 -9.07
C PHE A 76 -5.47 -3.89 -9.43
N ILE A 77 -5.07 -3.42 -10.60
CA ILE A 77 -5.45 -2.09 -11.10
C ILE A 77 -6.95 -2.01 -11.34
N LYS A 78 -7.58 -3.04 -11.92
CA LYS A 78 -9.04 -3.11 -12.08
C LYS A 78 -9.78 -3.01 -10.74
N PHE A 79 -9.28 -3.69 -9.70
CA PHE A 79 -9.97 -3.82 -8.42
C PHE A 79 -9.69 -2.69 -7.42
N TYR A 80 -8.47 -2.13 -7.47
CA TYR A 80 -7.94 -1.22 -6.46
C TYR A 80 -7.27 0.02 -7.03
N GLY A 81 -7.19 0.16 -8.36
CA GLY A 81 -6.60 1.32 -9.00
C GLY A 81 -7.47 2.59 -8.88
N PRO A 82 -6.97 3.73 -9.39
CA PRO A 82 -7.76 4.95 -9.48
C PRO A 82 -9.10 4.70 -10.19
N ASN A 83 -10.18 5.29 -9.67
CA ASN A 83 -11.56 5.13 -10.16
C ASN A 83 -12.19 3.73 -9.97
N SER A 84 -11.53 2.80 -9.26
CA SER A 84 -12.17 1.57 -8.80
C SER A 84 -13.10 1.84 -7.61
N ALA A 85 -14.03 0.92 -7.33
CA ALA A 85 -14.97 1.05 -6.22
C ALA A 85 -14.89 -0.18 -5.28
N PRO A 86 -15.08 0.02 -3.96
CA PRO A 86 -14.94 -1.04 -2.95
C PRO A 86 -15.95 -2.18 -3.13
N ASN A 87 -17.17 -1.87 -3.59
CA ASN A 87 -18.27 -2.83 -3.74
C ASN A 87 -18.31 -3.55 -5.10
N LEU A 88 -17.42 -3.22 -6.04
CA LEU A 88 -17.33 -3.90 -7.32
C LEU A 88 -16.41 -5.11 -7.25
N PHE A 89 -16.70 -6.14 -8.05
CA PHE A 89 -15.87 -7.34 -8.21
C PHE A 89 -15.56 -8.10 -6.92
N LEU A 90 -16.44 -8.04 -5.89
CA LEU A 90 -16.21 -8.68 -4.59
C LEU A 90 -15.90 -10.19 -4.69
N ASN A 91 -16.52 -10.88 -5.66
CA ASN A 91 -16.30 -12.30 -5.89
C ASN A 91 -15.00 -12.62 -6.69
N GLU A 92 -14.40 -11.62 -7.32
CA GLU A 92 -13.16 -11.75 -8.12
C GLU A 92 -11.92 -11.22 -7.36
N LYS A 93 -12.14 -10.34 -6.37
CA LYS A 93 -11.07 -9.81 -5.53
C LYS A 93 -10.40 -10.93 -4.72
N PRO A 94 -9.09 -10.83 -4.43
CA PRO A 94 -8.42 -11.70 -3.48
C PRO A 94 -9.19 -11.82 -2.17
N LYS A 95 -9.21 -13.03 -1.60
CA LYS A 95 -9.76 -13.25 -0.25
C LYS A 95 -8.98 -12.43 0.78
N ASN A 96 -9.62 -12.04 1.87
CA ASN A 96 -9.03 -11.13 2.85
C ASN A 96 -7.73 -11.70 3.47
N GLU A 97 -7.67 -13.01 3.71
CA GLU A 97 -6.47 -13.72 4.20
C GLU A 97 -5.33 -13.68 3.18
N GLU A 98 -5.64 -13.84 1.90
CA GLU A 98 -4.67 -13.78 0.81
C GLU A 98 -4.16 -12.34 0.64
N LEU A 99 -5.06 -11.37 0.69
CA LEU A 99 -4.74 -9.96 0.60
C LEU A 99 -3.80 -9.52 1.72
N LEU A 100 -4.02 -9.99 2.95
CA LEU A 100 -3.13 -9.75 4.08
C LEU A 100 -1.72 -10.33 3.84
N LYS A 101 -1.63 -11.55 3.29
CA LYS A 101 -0.32 -12.15 2.92
C LYS A 101 0.39 -11.33 1.84
N LEU A 102 -0.34 -10.80 0.86
CA LEU A 102 0.21 -9.94 -0.18
C LEU A 102 0.68 -8.60 0.37
N TYR A 103 -0.04 -8.03 1.34
CA TYR A 103 0.33 -6.81 2.04
C TYR A 103 1.67 -6.98 2.78
N GLU A 104 1.83 -8.04 3.58
CA GLU A 104 3.09 -8.31 4.27
C GLU A 104 4.24 -8.57 3.29
N PHE A 105 3.99 -9.37 2.24
CA PHE A 105 4.96 -9.64 1.18
C PHE A 105 5.49 -8.37 0.51
N ILE A 106 4.62 -7.39 0.25
CA ILE A 106 5.03 -6.12 -0.36
C ILE A 106 5.95 -5.34 0.57
N PHE A 107 5.67 -5.31 1.88
CA PHE A 107 6.53 -4.63 2.84
C PHE A 107 7.89 -5.30 3.03
N GLU A 108 7.93 -6.64 3.10
CA GLU A 108 9.18 -7.39 3.11
C GLU A 108 10.06 -7.01 1.90
N LEU A 109 9.44 -6.93 0.72
CA LEU A 109 10.14 -6.59 -0.50
C LEU A 109 10.58 -5.12 -0.55
N ILE A 110 9.76 -4.19 -0.06
CA ILE A 110 10.13 -2.77 0.06
C ILE A 110 11.37 -2.61 0.93
N PHE A 111 11.41 -3.25 2.11
CA PHE A 111 12.59 -3.16 2.98
C PHE A 111 13.83 -3.81 2.35
N LEU A 112 13.65 -4.91 1.62
CA LEU A 112 14.73 -5.50 0.84
C LEU A 112 15.26 -4.54 -0.23
N GLU A 113 14.41 -3.86 -1.00
CA GLU A 113 14.85 -2.95 -2.04
C GLU A 113 15.47 -1.66 -1.47
N ILE A 114 14.87 -1.06 -0.43
CA ILE A 114 15.43 0.12 0.23
C ILE A 114 16.81 -0.18 0.84
N SER A 115 17.05 -1.40 1.34
CA SER A 115 18.37 -1.77 1.89
C SER A 115 19.51 -1.74 0.87
N LYS A 116 19.19 -1.78 -0.43
CA LYS A 116 20.17 -1.75 -1.53
C LYS A 116 20.42 -0.33 -2.06
N VAL A 117 19.55 0.63 -1.74
CA VAL A 117 19.64 2.01 -2.22
C VAL A 117 20.82 2.71 -1.55
N LYS A 118 21.67 3.34 -2.36
CA LYS A 118 22.72 4.22 -1.87
C LYS A 118 22.22 5.66 -1.74
N ILE A 119 22.80 6.43 -0.82
CA ILE A 119 22.30 7.76 -0.49
C ILE A 119 22.39 8.73 -1.68
N GLU A 120 23.41 8.57 -2.51
CA GLU A 120 23.64 9.32 -3.75
C GLU A 120 22.57 9.04 -4.81
N GLU A 121 21.91 7.87 -4.79
CA GLU A 121 20.87 7.50 -5.75
C GLU A 121 19.51 8.12 -5.43
N LEU A 122 19.35 8.70 -4.24
CA LEU A 122 18.07 9.30 -3.82
C LEU A 122 17.61 10.44 -4.75
N ASN A 123 18.55 11.18 -5.33
CA ASN A 123 18.26 12.27 -6.28
C ASN A 123 18.18 11.80 -7.73
N SER A 124 18.46 10.53 -8.01
CA SER A 124 18.31 9.96 -9.34
C SER A 124 16.83 9.84 -9.72
N ALA A 125 16.56 9.82 -11.02
CA ALA A 125 15.24 9.57 -11.54
C ALA A 125 14.69 8.22 -11.07
N THR A 126 13.36 8.10 -11.01
CA THR A 126 12.69 6.83 -10.76
C THR A 126 12.97 5.83 -11.88
N GLU A 127 13.17 4.56 -11.55
CA GLU A 127 13.42 3.49 -12.53
C GLU A 127 12.23 3.27 -13.49
N ILE A 128 11.01 3.42 -12.95
CA ILE A 128 9.76 3.44 -13.73
C ILE A 128 9.08 4.79 -13.50
N PRO A 129 8.48 5.42 -14.54
CA PRO A 129 7.77 6.68 -14.38
C PRO A 129 6.72 6.65 -13.28
N ASN A 130 6.76 7.65 -12.40
CA ASN A 130 5.82 7.81 -11.31
C ASN A 130 5.01 9.10 -11.50
N PRO A 131 3.67 9.06 -11.40
CA PRO A 131 2.84 10.25 -11.60
C PRO A 131 3.03 11.32 -10.51
N SER A 132 3.51 10.92 -9.33
CA SER A 132 3.63 11.78 -8.14
C SER A 132 5.07 12.06 -7.72
N ALA A 133 6.06 11.50 -8.42
CA ALA A 133 7.46 11.60 -8.05
C ALA A 133 8.39 11.59 -9.28
N LYS A 134 9.44 12.42 -9.23
CA LYS A 134 10.49 12.46 -10.25
C LYS A 134 11.76 11.75 -9.80
N THR A 135 12.02 11.71 -8.50
CA THR A 135 13.22 11.09 -7.92
C THR A 135 12.90 9.91 -7.02
N LYS A 136 13.88 9.05 -6.74
CA LYS A 136 13.74 7.94 -5.77
C LYS A 136 13.38 8.45 -4.37
N TYR A 137 13.94 9.58 -3.94
CA TYR A 137 13.56 10.26 -2.70
C TYR A 137 12.08 10.66 -2.68
N GLU A 138 11.60 11.31 -3.74
CA GLU A 138 10.20 11.72 -3.85
C GLU A 138 9.26 10.51 -3.86
N ALA A 139 9.64 9.41 -4.52
CA ALA A 139 8.86 8.20 -4.56
C ALA A 139 8.72 7.56 -3.16
N LEU A 140 9.84 7.36 -2.46
CA LEU A 140 9.84 6.80 -1.11
C LEU A 140 9.10 7.69 -0.10
N THR A 141 9.22 9.02 -0.22
CA THR A 141 8.47 9.93 0.65
C THR A 141 6.99 9.96 0.33
N THR A 142 6.62 9.80 -0.95
CA THR A 142 5.22 9.67 -1.36
C THR A 142 4.60 8.42 -0.78
N LEU A 143 5.34 7.30 -0.71
CA LEU A 143 4.86 6.04 -0.11
C LEU A 143 4.29 6.26 1.30
N PHE A 144 5.09 6.77 2.23
CA PHE A 144 4.62 6.90 3.62
C PHE A 144 3.59 8.01 3.78
N LYS A 145 3.66 9.09 2.99
CA LYS A 145 2.65 10.16 3.00
C LYS A 145 1.29 9.63 2.53
N HIS A 146 1.29 8.86 1.45
CA HIS A 146 0.10 8.25 0.87
C HIS A 146 -0.52 7.25 1.85
N GLN A 147 0.29 6.36 2.43
CA GLN A 147 -0.20 5.43 3.44
C GLN A 147 -0.72 6.13 4.70
N SER A 148 -0.08 7.22 5.14
CA SER A 148 -0.60 8.03 6.26
C SER A 148 -1.99 8.61 5.97
N TRP A 149 -2.23 9.07 4.73
CA TRP A 149 -3.57 9.52 4.31
C TRP A 149 -4.59 8.38 4.39
N HIS A 150 -4.26 7.20 3.85
CA HIS A 150 -5.14 6.03 3.92
C HIS A 150 -5.35 5.53 5.35
N ASN A 151 -4.36 5.65 6.24
CA ASN A 151 -4.54 5.38 7.66
C ASN A 151 -5.61 6.27 8.29
N GLY A 152 -5.73 7.53 7.86
CA GLY A 152 -6.84 8.42 8.26
C GLY A 152 -8.20 7.89 7.80
N GLN A 153 -8.30 7.41 6.56
CA GLN A 153 -9.54 6.83 6.03
C GLN A 153 -9.92 5.54 6.77
N ILE A 154 -8.95 4.65 7.01
CA ILE A 154 -9.16 3.41 7.77
C ILE A 154 -9.57 3.71 9.22
N ALA A 155 -9.02 4.77 9.83
CA ALA A 155 -9.43 5.18 11.17
C ALA A 155 -10.91 5.55 11.24
N ILE A 156 -11.41 6.31 10.25
CA ILE A 156 -12.83 6.67 10.14
C ILE A 156 -13.68 5.42 9.89
N LEU A 157 -13.25 4.55 8.96
CA LEU A 157 -13.91 3.27 8.69
C LEU A 157 -14.05 2.43 9.97
N ASN A 158 -12.96 2.25 10.71
CA ASN A 158 -12.95 1.52 11.98
C ASN A 158 -13.98 2.12 12.95
N ARG A 159 -13.99 3.44 13.12
CA ARG A 159 -14.94 4.12 14.00
C ARG A 159 -16.39 3.87 13.59
N VAL A 160 -16.70 3.88 12.30
CA VAL A 160 -18.05 3.62 11.81
C VAL A 160 -18.43 2.16 12.06
N LEU A 161 -17.56 1.22 11.70
CA LEU A 161 -17.80 -0.22 11.88
C LEU A 161 -17.91 -0.65 13.35
N SER A 162 -17.22 0.01 14.28
CA SER A 162 -17.32 -0.29 15.73
C SER A 162 -18.57 0.27 16.40
N ASN A 163 -19.23 1.26 15.79
CA ASN A 163 -20.46 1.88 16.31
C ASN A 163 -21.73 1.40 15.58
N SER A 164 -21.59 0.44 14.66
CA SER A 164 -22.68 -0.19 13.90
C SER A 164 -23.01 -1.55 14.49
#